data_AF-A0A8X6U846-F1
#
_entry.id   AF-A0A8X6U846-F1
#
_cell.length_a   1.000
_cell.length_b   1.000
_cell.length_c   1.000
_cell.angle_alpha   90.00
_cell.angle_beta   90.00
_cell.angle_gamma   90.00
#
_symmetry.space_group_name_H-M   'P 1'
#
loop_
_entity.id
_entity.type
_entity.pdbx_description
1 polymer ?
#
loop_
_entity_poly.entity_id
_entity_poly.type
_entity_poly.pdbx_seq_one_letter_code
_entity_poly.pdbx_strand_id
1 'polypeptide(L)'
;MYFGMIGGFLFILIQLVLIIDFAHSWTERWLENYEETQSKGWYCALIFFTVLHYVVSITATVLLFVYYTTDSGGCGVQKFFISFNLICCIILSVVSVLPKVQDALPKSGLLQSSIVMLYVMYLTWSALNNSH
;
A
#
# COMPACT_ATOMS: atom_id res chain seq x y z
N MET A 1 -15.30 -11.01 24.15
CA MET A 1 -15.20 -10.28 22.86
C MET A 1 -14.43 -8.97 22.99
N TYR A 2 -14.72 -8.10 23.97
CA TYR A 2 -14.02 -6.79 24.11
C TYR A 2 -12.50 -6.85 24.21
N PHE A 3 -11.94 -7.71 25.07
CA PHE A 3 -10.48 -7.88 25.20
C PHE A 3 -9.83 -8.35 23.89
N GLY A 4 -10.50 -9.23 23.14
CA GLY A 4 -10.03 -9.70 21.83
C GLY A 4 -10.07 -8.62 20.76
N MET A 5 -11.12 -7.79 20.74
CA MET A 5 -11.21 -6.65 19.80
C MET A 5 -10.13 -5.60 20.07
N ILE A 6 -9.88 -5.28 21.34
CA ILE A 6 -8.81 -4.34 21.73
C ILE A 6 -7.44 -4.91 21.36
N GLY A 7 -7.20 -6.20 21.63
CA GLY A 7 -5.96 -6.88 21.25
C GLY A 7 -5.74 -6.90 19.73
N GLY A 8 -6.79 -7.21 18.95
CA GLY A 8 -6.72 -7.21 17.48
C GLY A 8 -6.45 -5.82 16.90
N PHE A 9 -7.09 -4.78 17.44
CA PHE A 9 -6.84 -3.40 17.02
C PHE A 9 -5.38 -2.98 17.28
N LEU A 10 -4.86 -3.26 18.48
CA LEU A 10 -3.45 -2.99 18.82
C LEU A 10 -2.49 -3.78 17.92
N PHE A 11 -2.81 -5.05 17.63
CA PHE A 11 -2.01 -5.88 16.74
C PHE A 11 -1.94 -5.31 15.31
N ILE A 12 -3.05 -4.83 14.75
CA ILE A 12 -3.08 -4.20 13.42
C ILE A 12 -2.20 -2.94 13.39
N LEU A 13 -2.21 -2.13 14.44
CA LEU A 13 -1.37 -0.93 14.54
C LEU A 13 0.11 -1.28 14.63
N ILE A 14 0.47 -2.25 15.47
CA ILE A 14 1.85 -2.73 15.57
C ILE A 14 2.32 -3.30 14.24
N GLN A 15 1.47 -4.10 13.57
CA GLN A 15 1.77 -4.67 12.26
C GLN A 15 1.98 -3.59 11.19
N LEU A 16 1.18 -2.51 11.21
CA LEU A 16 1.37 -1.36 10.32
C LEU A 16 2.75 -0.71 10.51
N VAL A 17 3.14 -0.44 11.75
CA VAL A 17 4.44 0.17 12.07
C VAL A 17 5.60 -0.74 11.64
N LEU A 18 5.52 -2.04 11.93
CA LEU A 18 6.53 -3.01 11.53
C LEU A 18 6.68 -3.11 10.01
N ILE A 19 5.57 -3.04 9.26
CA ILE A 19 5.59 -3.04 7.79
C ILE A 19 6.26 -1.77 7.26
N ILE A 20 5.98 -0.61 7.86
CA ILE A 20 6.60 0.66 7.50
C ILE A 20 8.11 0.60 7.74
N ASP A 21 8.53 0.16 8.92
CA ASP A 21 9.95 0.04 9.28
C ASP A 21 10.67 -0.97 8.39
N PHE A 22 10.03 -2.08 8.05
CA PHE A 22 10.56 -3.05 7.11
C PHE A 22 10.74 -2.45 5.71
N ALA A 23 9.75 -1.72 5.21
CA ALA A 23 9.82 -1.08 3.90
C ALA A 23 10.90 0.01 3.84
N HIS A 24 11.05 0.79 4.90
CA HIS A 24 12.16 1.74 5.06
C HIS A 24 13.50 1.03 5.05
N SER A 25 13.68 0.03 5.92
CA SER A 25 14.92 -0.73 6.05
C SER A 25 15.31 -1.45 4.75
N TRP A 26 14.34 -1.93 3.98
CA TRP A 26 14.57 -2.52 2.66
C TRP A 26 15.11 -1.47 1.70
N THR A 27 14.39 -0.34 1.58
CA THR A 27 14.74 0.73 0.66
C THR A 27 16.13 1.28 0.96
N GLU A 28 16.43 1.55 2.23
CA GLU A 28 17.75 2.01 2.67
C GLU A 28 18.85 1.03 2.32
N ARG A 29 18.68 -0.26 2.64
CA ARG A 29 19.67 -1.30 2.31
C ARG A 29 19.95 -1.38 0.81
N TRP A 30 18.93 -1.32 -0.03
CA TRP A 30 19.12 -1.41 -1.48
C TRP A 30 19.73 -0.13 -2.06
N LEU A 31 19.42 1.02 -1.49
CA LEU A 31 20.04 2.30 -1.84
C LEU A 31 21.53 2.34 -1.44
N GLU A 32 21.86 1.87 -0.23
CA GLU A 32 23.23 1.78 0.27
C GLU A 32 24.09 0.85 -0.61
N ASN A 33 23.56 -0.32 -0.98
CA ASN A 33 24.23 -1.23 -1.92
C ASN A 33 24.43 -0.60 -3.32
N TYR A 34 23.50 0.25 -3.77
CA TYR A 34 23.65 1.00 -5.02
C TYR A 34 24.77 2.04 -4.92
N GLU A 35 24.83 2.80 -3.82
CA GLU A 35 25.85 3.82 -3.57
C GLU A 35 27.26 3.19 -3.48
N GLU A 36 27.41 2.06 -2.77
CA GLU A 36 28.69 1.36 -2.59
C GLU A 36 29.17 0.63 -3.84
N THR A 37 28.27 -0.08 -4.55
CA THR A 37 28.66 -0.90 -5.71
C THR A 37 28.71 -0.08 -7.00
N GLN A 38 28.14 1.13 -7.03
CA GLN A 38 27.87 1.93 -8.26
C GLN A 38 27.16 1.14 -9.36
N SER A 39 26.56 -0.01 -9.01
CA SER A 39 25.94 -0.92 -9.95
C SER A 39 24.50 -0.52 -10.17
N LYS A 40 24.18 -0.09 -11.39
CA LYS A 40 22.82 0.24 -11.84
C LYS A 40 21.83 -0.92 -11.68
N GLY A 41 22.30 -2.14 -11.42
CA GLY A 41 21.46 -3.31 -11.17
C GLY A 41 20.57 -3.18 -9.92
N TRP A 42 21.09 -2.65 -8.81
CA TRP A 42 20.31 -2.46 -7.57
C TRP A 42 19.21 -1.40 -7.74
N TYR A 43 19.51 -0.33 -8.47
CA TYR A 43 18.52 0.69 -8.82
C TYR A 43 17.44 0.14 -9.77
N CYS A 44 17.83 -0.67 -10.76
CA CYS A 44 16.87 -1.34 -11.65
C CYS A 44 15.97 -2.31 -10.87
N ALA A 45 16.51 -3.06 -9.92
CA ALA A 45 15.74 -3.93 -9.04
C ALA A 45 14.74 -3.16 -8.16
N LEU A 46 15.16 -2.02 -7.57
CA LEU A 46 14.28 -1.12 -6.82
C LEU A 46 13.09 -0.67 -7.67
N ILE A 47 13.35 -0.20 -8.90
CA ILE A 47 12.31 0.25 -9.82
C ILE A 47 11.39 -0.92 -10.21
N PHE A 48 11.95 -2.09 -10.51
CA PHE A 48 11.18 -3.27 -10.88
C PHE A 48 10.20 -3.68 -9.79
N PHE A 49 10.67 -3.78 -8.53
CA PHE A 49 9.81 -4.13 -7.40
C PHE A 49 8.73 -3.07 -7.15
N THR A 50 9.08 -1.81 -7.34
CA THR A 50 8.14 -0.69 -7.22
C THR A 50 7.03 -0.77 -8.27
N VAL A 51 7.38 -1.00 -9.53
CA VAL A 51 6.41 -1.16 -10.63
C VAL A 51 5.52 -2.37 -10.40
N LEU A 52 6.10 -3.50 -9.98
CA LEU A 52 5.35 -4.71 -9.67
C LEU A 52 4.32 -4.46 -8.56
N HIS A 53 4.73 -3.82 -7.46
CA HIS A 53 3.83 -3.46 -6.37
C HIS A 53 2.65 -2.61 -6.83
N TYR A 54 2.92 -1.66 -7.72
CA TYR A 54 1.92 -0.77 -8.26
C TYR A 54 0.93 -1.50 -9.18
N VAL A 55 1.41 -2.43 -10.01
CA VAL A 55 0.55 -3.30 -10.85
C VAL A 55 -0.35 -4.18 -9.99
N VAL A 56 0.19 -4.78 -8.93
CA VAL A 56 -0.58 -5.59 -7.98
C VAL A 56 -1.65 -4.76 -7.28
N SER A 57 -1.29 -3.55 -6.84
CA SER A 57 -2.20 -2.59 -6.19
C SER A 57 -3.37 -2.20 -7.10
N ILE A 58 -3.09 -1.88 -8.38
CA ILE A 58 -4.13 -1.59 -9.37
C ILE A 58 -5.01 -2.82 -9.62
N THR A 59 -4.40 -3.99 -9.79
CA THR A 59 -5.15 -5.23 -10.05
C THR A 59 -6.08 -5.57 -8.89
N ALA A 60 -5.60 -5.45 -7.65
CA ALA A 60 -6.39 -5.66 -6.45
C ALA A 60 -7.55 -4.66 -6.35
N THR A 61 -7.30 -3.39 -6.66
CA THR A 61 -8.33 -2.34 -6.73
C THR A 61 -9.42 -2.67 -7.75
N VAL A 62 -9.03 -3.06 -8.97
CA VAL A 62 -9.97 -3.40 -10.04
C VAL A 62 -10.80 -4.63 -9.65
N LEU A 63 -10.17 -5.66 -9.09
CA LEU A 63 -10.86 -6.86 -8.60
C LEU A 63 -11.88 -6.51 -7.50
N LEU A 64 -11.49 -5.70 -6.51
CA LEU A 64 -12.39 -5.23 -5.46
C LEU A 64 -13.59 -4.46 -6.04
N PHE A 65 -13.35 -3.60 -7.02
CA PHE A 65 -14.41 -2.85 -7.68
C PHE A 65 -15.37 -3.76 -8.45
N VAL A 66 -14.85 -4.70 -9.24
CA VAL A 66 -15.69 -5.62 -10.02
C VAL A 66 -16.52 -6.52 -9.09
N TYR A 67 -15.92 -7.08 -8.04
CA TYR A 67 -16.59 -8.05 -7.18
C TYR A 67 -17.64 -7.40 -6.26
N TYR A 68 -17.39 -6.18 -5.76
CA TYR A 68 -18.27 -5.54 -4.77
C TYR A 68 -19.19 -4.44 -5.34
N THR A 69 -18.91 -3.88 -6.52
CA THR A 69 -19.80 -2.87 -7.15
C THR A 69 -20.80 -3.47 -8.15
N THR A 70 -20.45 -4.59 -8.80
CA THR A 70 -21.32 -5.22 -9.81
C THR A 70 -22.50 -5.95 -9.18
N ASP A 71 -22.39 -6.37 -7.92
CA ASP A 71 -23.49 -7.01 -7.22
C ASP A 71 -24.53 -5.96 -6.78
N SER A 72 -25.69 -6.01 -7.42
CA SER A 72 -26.82 -5.08 -7.24
C SER A 72 -27.43 -5.07 -5.83
N GLY A 73 -26.96 -5.92 -4.92
CA GLY A 73 -27.41 -6.01 -3.52
C GLY A 73 -26.48 -5.36 -2.47
N GLY A 74 -25.33 -4.81 -2.85
CA GLY A 74 -24.30 -4.33 -1.91
C GLY A 74 -24.71 -3.10 -1.09
N CYS A 75 -24.60 -3.19 0.24
CA CYS A 75 -24.90 -2.13 1.20
C CYS A 75 -24.03 -0.88 0.93
N GLY A 76 -24.63 0.31 0.99
CA GLY A 76 -23.97 1.57 0.62
C GLY A 76 -22.67 1.87 1.39
N VAL A 77 -22.52 1.32 2.60
CA VAL A 77 -21.32 1.46 3.45
C VAL A 77 -20.09 0.79 2.81
N GLN A 78 -20.26 -0.39 2.20
CA GLN A 78 -19.17 -1.12 1.54
C GLN A 78 -18.70 -0.35 0.30
N LYS A 79 -19.64 0.21 -0.48
CA LYS A 79 -19.34 1.08 -1.64
C LYS A 79 -18.59 2.35 -1.22
N PHE A 80 -18.93 2.95 -0.08
CA PHE A 80 -18.23 4.13 0.45
C PHE A 80 -16.77 3.82 0.82
N PHE A 81 -16.52 2.75 1.59
CA PHE A 81 -15.16 2.38 2.00
C PHE A 81 -14.25 2.04 0.83
N ILE A 82 -14.78 1.34 -0.18
CA ILE A 82 -14.05 1.02 -1.42
C ILE A 82 -13.76 2.30 -2.21
N SER A 83 -14.76 3.19 -2.39
CA SER A 83 -14.57 4.44 -3.14
C SER A 83 -13.60 5.40 -2.44
N PHE A 84 -13.63 5.48 -1.11
CA PHE A 84 -12.69 6.28 -0.34
C PHE A 84 -11.25 5.76 -0.47
N ASN A 85 -11.06 4.44 -0.35
CA ASN A 85 -9.76 3.81 -0.59
C ASN A 85 -9.26 4.05 -2.02
N LEU A 86 -10.14 3.97 -3.02
CA LEU A 86 -9.82 4.25 -4.41
C LEU A 86 -9.31 5.69 -4.58
N ILE A 87 -10.03 6.66 -4.04
CA ILE A 87 -9.65 8.08 -4.09
C ILE A 87 -8.30 8.29 -3.40
N CYS A 88 -8.10 7.74 -2.20
CA CYS A 88 -6.81 7.79 -1.50
C CYS A 88 -5.68 7.16 -2.33
N CYS A 89 -5.94 6.05 -3.01
CA CYS A 89 -4.98 5.39 -3.89
C CYS A 89 -4.61 6.26 -5.10
N ILE A 90 -5.60 6.91 -5.73
CA ILE A 90 -5.36 7.85 -6.84
C ILE A 90 -4.55 9.05 -6.36
N ILE A 91 -4.93 9.66 -5.23
CA ILE A 91 -4.21 10.82 -4.66
C ILE A 91 -2.78 10.44 -4.34
N LEU A 92 -2.55 9.33 -3.64
CA LEU A 92 -1.21 8.89 -3.27
C LEU A 92 -0.37 8.52 -4.50
N SER A 93 -0.99 7.97 -5.54
CA SER A 93 -0.31 7.73 -6.80
C SER A 93 0.10 9.05 -7.48
N VAL A 94 -0.80 10.02 -7.58
CA VAL A 94 -0.51 11.32 -8.23
C VAL A 94 0.58 12.05 -7.45
N VAL A 95 0.51 12.06 -6.12
CA VAL A 95 1.52 12.65 -5.24
C VAL A 95 2.87 11.95 -5.41
N SER A 96 2.89 10.61 -5.55
CA SER A 96 4.13 9.83 -5.73
C SER A 96 4.82 10.06 -7.09
N VAL A 97 4.06 10.42 -8.13
CA VAL A 97 4.59 10.74 -9.47
C VAL A 97 5.00 12.21 -9.57
N LEU A 98 4.61 13.06 -8.62
CA LEU A 98 4.90 14.48 -8.67
C LEU A 98 6.42 14.73 -8.48
N PRO A 99 7.11 15.33 -9.47
CA PRO A 99 8.57 15.49 -9.43
C PRO A 99 9.04 16.33 -8.24
N LYS A 100 8.20 17.28 -7.78
CA LYS A 100 8.46 18.08 -6.57
C LYS A 100 8.54 17.27 -5.27
N VAL A 101 7.88 16.11 -5.22
CA VAL A 101 7.92 15.21 -4.05
C VAL A 101 9.16 14.30 -4.14
N GLN A 102 9.52 13.86 -5.35
CA GLN A 102 10.75 13.10 -5.59
C GLN A 102 12.02 13.93 -5.32
N ASP A 103 12.00 15.23 -5.65
CA ASP A 103 13.10 16.16 -5.36
C ASP A 103 13.26 16.48 -3.87
N ALA A 104 12.14 16.53 -3.13
CA ALA A 104 12.16 16.80 -1.69
C ALA A 104 12.55 15.57 -0.85
N LEU A 105 12.26 14.36 -1.34
CA LEU A 105 12.41 13.09 -0.62
C LEU A 105 13.16 12.03 -1.48
N PRO A 106 14.46 12.23 -1.81
CA PRO A 106 15.23 11.28 -2.64
C PRO A 106 15.45 9.90 -1.99
N LYS A 107 15.21 9.78 -0.67
CA LYS A 107 15.41 8.54 0.12
C LYS A 107 14.13 7.92 0.69
N SER A 108 13.01 8.64 0.68
CA SER A 108 11.71 8.13 1.18
C SER A 108 10.91 7.62 -0.01
N GLY A 109 11.06 6.33 -0.27
CA GLY A 109 10.77 5.72 -1.57
C GLY A 109 9.29 5.50 -1.89
N LEU A 110 9.02 5.51 -3.20
CA LEU A 110 7.77 5.05 -3.85
C LEU A 110 7.35 3.64 -3.37
N LEU A 111 8.32 2.80 -2.99
CA LEU A 111 8.11 1.44 -2.53
C LEU A 111 7.39 1.41 -1.18
N GLN A 112 7.75 2.29 -0.25
CA GLN A 112 7.10 2.37 1.06
C GLN A 112 5.62 2.78 0.94
N SER A 113 5.30 3.81 0.16
CA SER A 113 3.92 4.25 -0.03
C SER A 113 3.07 3.16 -0.68
N SER A 114 3.65 2.39 -1.62
CA SER A 114 2.97 1.27 -2.26
C SER A 114 2.66 0.10 -1.31
N ILE A 115 3.59 -0.24 -0.40
CA ILE A 115 3.42 -1.31 0.59
C ILE A 115 2.32 -0.94 1.60
N VAL A 116 2.35 0.29 2.10
CA VAL A 116 1.32 0.79 3.03
C VAL A 116 -0.05 0.76 2.36
N MET A 117 -0.14 1.19 1.10
CA MET A 117 -1.38 1.14 0.33
C MET A 117 -1.94 -0.28 0.18
N LEU A 118 -1.09 -1.25 -0.17
CA LEU A 118 -1.53 -2.66 -0.25
C LEU A 118 -2.02 -3.19 1.10
N TYR A 119 -1.38 -2.82 2.21
CA TYR A 119 -1.83 -3.23 3.53
C TYR A 119 -3.19 -2.61 3.89
N VAL A 120 -3.42 -1.33 3.58
CA VAL A 120 -4.73 -0.68 3.79
C VAL A 120 -5.81 -1.31 2.92
N MET A 121 -5.51 -1.68 1.66
CA MET A 121 -6.45 -2.43 0.82
C MET A 121 -6.76 -3.80 1.40
N TYR A 122 -5.75 -4.53 1.90
CA TYR A 122 -5.93 -5.81 2.56
C TYR A 122 -6.82 -5.70 3.80
N LEU A 123 -6.60 -4.68 4.65
CA LEU A 123 -7.45 -4.42 5.81
C LEU A 123 -8.88 -4.10 5.39
N THR A 124 -9.07 -3.30 4.33
CA THR A 124 -10.39 -2.97 3.79
C THR A 124 -11.10 -4.23 3.30
N TRP A 125 -10.42 -5.07 2.51
CA TRP A 125 -10.96 -6.34 2.05
C TRP A 125 -11.30 -7.29 3.21
N SER A 126 -10.41 -7.39 4.21
CA SER A 126 -10.66 -8.20 5.41
C SER A 126 -11.90 -7.71 6.17
N ALA A 127 -12.06 -6.40 6.35
CA ALA A 127 -13.24 -5.83 6.99
C ALA A 127 -14.54 -6.11 6.22
N LEU A 128 -14.48 -6.06 4.88
CA LEU A 128 -15.63 -6.36 4.03
C LEU A 128 -16.05 -7.84 4.13
N ASN A 129 -15.11 -8.78 4.09
CA ASN A 129 -15.44 -10.21 4.22
C ASN A 129 -15.97 -10.59 5.61
N ASN A 130 -15.52 -9.90 6.66
CA ASN A 130 -16.01 -10.11 8.02
C ASN A 130 -17.35 -9.39 8.31
N SER A 131 -17.90 -8.65 7.34
CA SER A 131 -19.21 -7.99 7.46
C SER A 131 -20.41 -8.82 6.96
N HIS A 132 -20.17 -10.07 6.58
CA HIS A 132 -21.17 -11.06 6.20
C HIS A 132 -21.55 -11.99 7.36
#